data_AF-A0A662GXN6-F1
#
_entry.id   AF-A0A662GXN6-F1
#
_cell.length_a   1.000
_cell.length_b   1.000
_cell.length_c   1.000
_cell.angle_alpha   90.00
_cell.angle_beta   90.00
_cell.angle_gamma   90.00
#
_symmetry.space_group_name_H-M   'P 1'
#
loop_
_entity.id
_entity.type
_entity.pdbx_description
1 polymer ?
#
loop_
_entity_poly.entity_id
_entity_poly.type
_entity_poly.pdbx_seq_one_letter_code
_entity_poly.pdbx_strand_id
1 'polypeptide(L)'
;SEARVTIKLGTTEFTASAEYPMLVRGSTATMNITDVSPGSVTEIKLRIAKTWGSWLVVRSLRRSVDISGYETATVRDAYEIENVGLRREGSVRIKLPPNATVLSVEGGVFKYSEGFGVGKYSVVVGSSYTEVVVTFVAPPAPGERAQLKVTYRVPLLRVDSEYSVSALWNPGLVVLNGTAEVRVLGEAAFKRPAPEATYRAGEYLVARFRVKPEESLPGPDTVVVELRVNTAASLWRQARPYVIAAAALAIALSSGFLVRSRLVRGAARRGRAPELARLMAEYVESLEEERDARLELARGRISRGVYRHRVEVSRVKRRKLRRAMEEAGRGLGADVRKALDEFFKLEGELRRLLPRLSRARGEEALPRVNELIDKMREIAEGLR
;
A
#
# COMPACT_ATOMS: atom_id res chain seq x y z
N SER A 1 60.92 45.54 -0.11
CA SER A 1 59.60 45.73 -0.77
C SER A 1 58.56 46.03 0.30
N GLU A 2 57.53 46.80 -0.04
CA GLU A 2 56.45 47.14 0.89
C GLU A 2 55.16 46.41 0.51
N ALA A 3 54.48 45.82 1.49
CA ALA A 3 53.24 45.09 1.30
C ALA A 3 52.23 45.50 2.37
N ARG A 4 51.00 45.81 1.95
CA ARG A 4 49.89 46.11 2.84
C ARG A 4 48.87 44.99 2.78
N VAL A 5 48.67 44.30 3.90
CA VAL A 5 47.66 43.25 4.07
C VAL A 5 46.49 43.82 4.85
N THR A 6 45.28 43.71 4.31
CA THR A 6 44.05 44.14 4.98
C THR A 6 43.09 42.96 5.08
N ILE A 7 42.70 42.61 6.30
CA ILE A 7 41.75 41.53 6.58
C ILE A 7 40.45 42.17 7.07
N LYS A 8 39.34 41.87 6.40
CA LYS A 8 38.01 42.34 6.77
C LYS A 8 37.19 41.17 7.32
N LEU A 9 36.62 41.35 8.51
CA LEU A 9 35.82 40.36 9.21
C LEU A 9 34.35 40.80 9.29
N GLY A 10 33.46 39.82 9.48
CA GLY A 10 32.03 40.07 9.72
C GLY A 10 31.69 40.44 11.17
N THR A 11 32.69 40.77 11.99
CA THR A 11 32.55 41.03 13.43
C THR A 11 33.61 42.02 13.89
N THR A 12 33.32 42.75 14.97
CA THR A 12 34.27 43.63 15.68
C THR A 12 34.87 42.94 16.91
N GLU A 13 34.35 41.77 17.30
CA GLU A 13 34.78 41.02 18.49
C GLU A 13 35.82 39.96 18.08
N PHE A 14 37.04 40.41 17.78
CA PHE A 14 38.17 39.54 17.44
C PHE A 14 39.50 40.09 17.95
N THR A 15 40.48 39.21 18.11
CA THR A 15 41.89 39.59 18.29
C THR A 15 42.72 39.09 17.13
N ALA A 16 43.76 39.84 16.78
CA ALA A 16 44.70 39.49 15.72
C ALA A 16 46.11 39.53 16.30
N SER A 17 46.90 38.50 16.01
CA SER A 17 48.32 38.44 16.35
C SER A 17 49.09 37.97 15.13
N ALA A 18 50.15 38.69 14.79
CA ALA A 18 51.09 38.35 13.74
C ALA A 18 52.50 38.72 14.20
N GLU A 19 53.50 38.29 13.44
CA GLU A 19 54.89 38.68 13.64
C GLU A 19 55.09 40.20 13.49
N TYR A 20 54.36 40.82 12.55
CA TYR A 20 54.39 42.25 12.32
C TYR A 20 53.23 42.97 13.04
N PRO A 21 53.44 44.23 13.50
CA PRO A 21 52.38 45.01 14.14
C PRO A 21 51.13 45.13 13.27
N MET A 22 49.98 44.80 13.85
CA MET A 22 48.68 44.93 13.20
C MET A 22 47.87 46.06 13.82
N LEU A 23 47.34 46.95 12.97
CA LEU A 23 46.37 47.95 13.34
C LEU A 23 44.95 47.38 13.21
N VAL A 24 44.28 47.19 14.34
CA VAL A 24 42.87 46.76 14.38
C VAL A 24 41.95 47.98 14.49
N ARG A 25 41.02 48.13 13.55
CA ARG A 25 39.98 49.18 13.56
C ARG A 25 38.63 48.59 13.16
N GLY A 26 37.67 48.65 14.08
CA GLY A 26 36.33 48.11 13.86
C GLY A 26 36.40 46.63 13.46
N SER A 27 35.91 46.29 12.28
CA SER A 27 35.92 44.92 11.76
C SER A 27 37.10 44.61 10.83
N THR A 28 38.13 45.46 10.83
CA THR A 28 39.28 45.34 9.92
C THR A 28 40.59 45.29 10.70
N ALA A 29 41.50 44.41 10.27
CA ALA A 29 42.88 44.36 10.74
C ALA A 29 43.82 44.64 9.57
N THR A 30 44.68 45.65 9.71
CA THR A 30 45.64 46.06 8.68
C THR A 30 47.06 45.82 9.17
N MET A 31 47.89 45.23 8.33
CA MET A 31 49.30 44.99 8.58
C MET A 31 50.11 45.62 7.45
N ASN A 32 51.03 46.51 7.80
CA ASN A 32 51.97 47.09 6.85
C ASN A 32 53.32 46.41 7.07
N ILE A 33 53.86 45.82 6.02
CA ILE A 33 55.13 45.10 6.06
C ILE A 33 56.11 45.83 5.15
N THR A 34 57.20 46.33 5.71
CA THR A 34 58.31 46.96 4.98
C THR A 34 59.51 46.01 4.98
N ASP A 35 60.37 46.14 3.97
CA ASP A 35 61.65 45.41 3.87
C ASP A 35 61.58 43.88 3.96
N VAL A 36 60.59 43.29 3.29
CA VAL A 36 60.42 41.84 3.22
C VAL A 36 61.37 41.21 2.20
N SER A 37 62.05 40.13 2.58
CA SER A 37 62.87 39.35 1.65
C SER A 37 62.00 38.50 0.72
N PRO A 38 62.41 38.27 -0.54
CA PRO A 38 61.70 37.35 -1.43
C PRO A 38 61.56 35.95 -0.80
N GLY A 39 60.35 35.38 -0.82
CA GLY A 39 60.06 34.05 -0.26
C GLY A 39 59.76 34.02 1.24
N SER A 40 59.72 35.16 1.93
CA SER A 40 59.30 35.23 3.33
C SER A 40 57.83 34.83 3.51
N VAL A 41 57.56 34.08 4.59
CA VAL A 41 56.22 33.66 5.00
C VAL A 41 55.93 34.27 6.37
N THR A 42 54.75 34.86 6.54
CA THR A 42 54.30 35.40 7.83
C THR A 42 52.95 34.79 8.20
N GLU A 43 52.77 34.39 9.45
CA GLU A 43 51.53 33.77 9.94
C GLU A 43 50.68 34.83 10.66
N ILE A 44 49.42 34.97 10.24
CA ILE A 44 48.44 35.83 10.90
C ILE A 44 47.43 34.94 11.62
N LYS A 45 47.40 35.01 12.96
CA LYS A 45 46.44 34.30 13.80
C LYS A 45 45.31 35.23 14.19
N LEU A 46 44.08 34.82 13.89
CA LEU A 46 42.87 35.54 14.25
C LEU A 46 42.07 34.69 15.24
N ARG A 47 41.69 35.28 16.37
CA ARG A 47 40.77 34.66 17.32
C ARG A 47 39.46 35.42 17.31
N ILE A 48 38.41 34.77 16.83
CA ILE A 48 37.07 35.36 16.73
C ILE A 48 36.26 34.95 17.96
N ALA A 49 35.75 35.92 18.71
CA ALA A 49 34.96 35.67 19.92
C ALA A 49 33.46 35.51 19.61
N LYS A 50 32.98 36.10 18.52
CA LYS A 50 31.57 36.05 18.12
C LYS A 50 31.39 36.22 16.62
N THR A 51 30.53 35.40 16.06
CA THR A 51 30.11 35.46 14.66
C THR A 51 28.66 35.92 14.58
N TRP A 52 28.37 36.82 13.64
CA TRP A 52 27.01 37.32 13.37
C TRP A 52 26.31 36.60 12.21
N GLY A 53 27.02 35.70 11.52
CA GLY A 53 26.52 34.92 10.41
C GLY A 53 26.34 33.44 10.76
N SER A 54 25.58 32.75 9.92
CA SER A 54 25.42 31.30 9.97
C SER A 54 26.70 30.59 9.53
N TRP A 55 27.19 29.68 10.36
CA TRP A 55 28.41 28.89 10.10
C TRP A 55 28.03 27.41 9.99
N LEU A 56 27.07 27.15 9.11
CA LEU A 56 26.66 25.80 8.76
C LEU A 56 27.46 25.32 7.56
N VAL A 57 28.04 24.14 7.67
CA VAL A 57 28.75 23.46 6.58
C VAL A 57 28.10 22.12 6.30
N VAL A 58 28.06 21.72 5.04
CA VAL A 58 27.57 20.39 4.64
C VAL A 58 28.74 19.43 4.70
N ARG A 59 28.78 18.59 5.74
CA ARG A 59 29.78 17.52 5.90
C ARG A 59 29.67 16.49 4.78
N SER A 60 28.44 16.09 4.47
CA SER A 60 28.12 15.10 3.44
C SER A 60 26.86 15.50 2.68
N LEU A 61 26.96 15.54 1.36
CA LEU A 61 25.83 15.65 0.43
C LEU A 61 25.68 14.35 -0.35
N ARG A 62 24.51 13.72 -0.28
CA ARG A 62 24.13 12.63 -1.18
C ARG A 62 22.95 13.09 -2.03
N ARG A 63 23.19 13.24 -3.32
CA ARG A 63 22.18 13.65 -4.30
C ARG A 63 21.82 12.48 -5.20
N SER A 64 20.52 12.23 -5.34
CA SER A 64 19.99 11.27 -6.31
C SER A 64 19.08 12.02 -7.28
N VAL A 65 19.38 11.93 -8.57
CA VAL A 65 18.61 12.56 -9.65
C VAL A 65 17.97 11.45 -10.47
N ASP A 66 16.65 11.31 -10.40
CA ASP A 66 15.90 10.34 -11.19
C ASP A 66 15.28 11.00 -12.42
N ILE A 67 15.64 10.49 -13.59
CA ILE A 67 15.13 10.89 -14.90
C ILE A 67 14.33 9.73 -15.48
N SER A 68 13.00 9.85 -15.42
CA SER A 68 12.05 8.87 -15.94
C SER A 68 11.32 9.33 -17.21
N GLY A 69 11.55 10.56 -17.66
CA GLY A 69 10.92 11.20 -18.81
C GLY A 69 11.78 12.34 -19.34
N TYR A 70 11.28 13.06 -20.35
CA TYR A 70 12.04 14.13 -21.02
C TYR A 70 11.75 15.54 -20.50
N GLU A 71 10.78 15.70 -19.60
CA GLU A 71 10.33 17.03 -19.15
C GLU A 71 10.96 17.46 -17.83
N THR A 72 11.00 16.55 -16.85
CA THR A 72 11.45 16.87 -15.49
C THR A 72 12.32 15.77 -14.91
N ALA A 73 13.21 16.18 -14.02
CA ALA A 73 13.98 15.29 -13.16
C ALA A 73 13.52 15.45 -11.71
N THR A 74 13.43 14.32 -10.99
CA THR A 74 13.17 14.35 -9.54
C THR A 74 14.50 14.25 -8.81
N VAL A 75 14.83 15.25 -8.02
CA VAL A 75 16.07 15.33 -7.24
C VAL A 75 15.76 15.10 -5.77
N ARG A 76 16.60 14.28 -5.13
CA ARG A 76 16.58 14.04 -3.68
C ARG A 76 17.96 14.34 -3.13
N ASP A 77 18.04 15.39 -2.33
CA ASP A 77 19.25 15.79 -1.66
C ASP A 77 19.17 15.39 -0.19
N ALA A 78 20.15 14.65 0.30
CA ALA A 78 20.34 14.34 1.70
C ALA A 78 21.60 15.05 2.20
N TYR A 79 21.39 15.97 3.13
CA TYR A 79 22.40 16.82 3.75
C TYR A 79 22.69 16.34 5.18
N GLU A 80 23.97 16.20 5.50
CA GLU A 80 24.47 16.20 6.87
C GLU A 80 25.13 17.56 7.13
N ILE A 81 24.45 18.41 7.89
CA ILE A 81 24.84 19.79 8.14
C ILE A 81 25.46 19.86 9.52
N GLU A 82 26.68 20.39 9.63
CA GLU A 82 27.38 20.61 10.90
C GLU A 82 27.45 22.10 11.19
N ASN A 83 27.19 22.48 12.44
CA ASN A 83 27.39 23.84 12.90
C ASN A 83 28.82 24.01 13.40
N VAL A 84 29.68 24.63 12.59
CA VAL A 84 31.05 24.96 12.95
C VAL A 84 31.18 26.37 13.56
N GLY A 85 30.04 27.03 13.78
CA GLY A 85 29.96 28.34 14.42
C GLY A 85 30.06 28.29 15.94
N LEU A 86 30.01 29.48 16.54
CA LEU A 86 30.09 29.68 17.98
C LEU A 86 28.71 29.78 18.65
N ARG A 87 27.62 29.69 17.88
CA ARG A 87 26.23 29.89 18.35
C ARG A 87 25.29 28.85 17.77
N ARG A 88 24.19 28.55 18.47
CA ARG A 88 23.08 27.76 17.91
C ARG A 88 22.51 28.47 16.69
N GLU A 89 22.25 27.70 15.64
CA GLU A 89 21.68 28.22 14.40
C GLU A 89 20.23 27.73 14.24
N GLY A 90 19.28 28.67 14.22
CA GLY A 90 17.86 28.37 14.19
C GLY A 90 17.34 27.97 12.82
N SER A 91 18.05 28.35 11.75
CA SER A 91 17.58 28.14 10.38
C SER A 91 18.72 27.90 9.40
N VAL A 92 18.42 27.23 8.29
CA VAL A 92 19.34 27.08 7.17
C VAL A 92 18.67 27.57 5.89
N ARG A 93 19.46 28.21 5.02
CA ARG A 93 19.04 28.62 3.68
C ARG A 93 19.71 27.72 2.66
N ILE A 94 18.92 27.08 1.82
CA ILE A 94 19.37 26.17 0.77
C ILE A 94 18.96 26.73 -0.57
N LYS A 95 19.92 26.83 -1.49
CA LYS A 95 19.70 27.28 -2.86
C LYS A 95 19.51 26.07 -3.76
N LEU A 96 18.34 25.98 -4.38
CA LEU A 96 18.01 25.00 -5.41
C LEU A 96 18.16 25.64 -6.80
N PRO A 97 18.25 24.83 -7.87
CA PRO A 97 18.22 25.33 -9.23
C PRO A 97 17.02 26.25 -9.50
N PRO A 98 17.13 27.19 -10.46
CA PRO A 98 16.00 28.03 -10.84
C PRO A 98 14.80 27.18 -11.29
N ASN A 99 13.59 27.66 -11.01
CA ASN A 99 12.33 26.97 -11.32
C ASN A 99 12.17 25.60 -10.64
N ALA A 100 12.93 25.32 -9.57
CA ALA A 100 12.73 24.11 -8.78
C ALA A 100 11.39 24.14 -8.04
N THR A 101 10.62 23.06 -8.13
CA THR A 101 9.38 22.84 -7.37
C THR A 101 9.66 21.92 -6.20
N VAL A 102 9.57 22.42 -4.97
CA VAL A 102 9.80 21.63 -3.75
C VAL A 102 8.63 20.67 -3.52
N LEU A 103 8.93 19.38 -3.32
CA LEU A 103 7.94 18.34 -3.05
C LEU A 103 7.87 17.96 -1.57
N SER A 104 9.02 17.84 -0.90
CA SER A 104 9.08 17.57 0.53
C SER A 104 10.39 18.06 1.16
N VAL A 105 10.30 18.43 2.43
CA VAL A 105 11.43 18.75 3.30
C VAL A 105 11.32 17.92 4.57
N GLU A 106 12.34 17.11 4.85
CA GLU A 106 12.33 16.11 5.91
C GLU A 106 13.62 16.20 6.73
N GLY A 107 13.52 16.26 8.05
CA GLY A 107 14.66 16.09 8.95
C GLY A 107 14.96 14.61 9.19
N GLY A 108 15.91 14.33 10.08
CA GLY A 108 16.23 12.96 10.49
C GLY A 108 15.04 12.20 11.10
N VAL A 109 14.18 12.90 11.85
CA VAL A 109 13.03 12.31 12.57
C VAL A 109 11.71 13.08 12.39
N PHE A 110 11.73 14.26 11.77
CA PHE A 110 10.57 15.16 11.68
C PHE A 110 10.35 15.64 10.24
N LYS A 111 9.12 15.58 9.74
CA LYS A 111 8.77 16.13 8.43
C LYS A 111 8.35 17.58 8.57
N TYR A 112 9.02 18.49 7.87
CA TYR A 112 8.73 19.92 7.91
C TYR A 112 7.49 20.23 7.08
N SER A 113 6.69 21.18 7.53
CA SER A 113 5.53 21.71 6.81
C SER A 113 5.84 23.07 6.18
N GLU A 114 5.13 23.41 5.12
CA GLU A 114 5.30 24.71 4.47
C GLU A 114 4.77 25.84 5.35
N GLY A 115 5.51 26.95 5.44
CA GLY A 115 5.15 28.15 6.19
C GLY A 115 6.33 28.75 6.96
N PHE A 116 6.01 29.63 7.92
CA PHE A 116 6.99 30.35 8.73
C PHE A 116 7.00 29.86 10.18
N GLY A 117 8.19 29.84 10.78
CA GLY A 117 8.40 29.48 12.18
C GLY A 117 9.01 28.08 12.38
N VAL A 118 9.21 27.71 13.64
CA VAL A 118 9.88 26.47 14.06
C VAL A 118 9.20 25.24 13.45
N GLY A 119 10.01 24.34 12.88
CA GLY A 119 9.50 23.11 12.25
C GLY A 119 8.85 23.33 10.89
N LYS A 120 9.04 24.51 10.27
CA LYS A 120 8.52 24.83 8.95
C LYS A 120 9.60 25.23 7.96
N TYR A 121 9.24 25.18 6.69
CA TYR A 121 10.06 25.71 5.59
C TYR A 121 9.29 26.71 4.74
N SER A 122 9.98 27.73 4.24
CA SER A 122 9.45 28.64 3.23
C SER A 122 10.26 28.54 1.94
N VAL A 123 9.59 28.79 0.82
CA VAL A 123 10.18 28.74 -0.51
C VAL A 123 10.06 30.12 -1.16
N VAL A 124 11.18 30.63 -1.65
CA VAL A 124 11.24 31.89 -2.40
C VAL A 124 11.81 31.59 -3.78
N VAL A 125 10.98 31.68 -4.80
CA VAL A 125 11.42 31.43 -6.19
C VAL A 125 12.05 32.70 -6.75
N GLY A 126 13.34 32.63 -7.07
CA GLY A 126 14.08 33.70 -7.73
C GLY A 126 14.42 33.34 -9.18
N SER A 127 14.85 34.33 -9.96
CA SER A 127 15.27 34.15 -11.36
C SER A 127 16.53 33.29 -11.50
N SER A 128 17.46 33.39 -10.55
CA SER A 128 18.73 32.65 -10.58
C SER A 128 18.73 31.36 -9.77
N TYR A 129 17.90 31.28 -8.72
CA TYR A 129 17.80 30.12 -7.82
C TYR A 129 16.47 30.15 -7.08
N THR A 130 16.02 28.98 -6.65
CA THR A 130 14.92 28.85 -5.68
C THR A 130 15.52 28.71 -4.28
N GLU A 131 15.21 29.64 -3.37
CA GLU A 131 15.66 29.56 -1.97
C GLU A 131 14.66 28.77 -1.13
N VAL A 132 15.16 27.83 -0.33
CA VAL A 132 14.40 27.12 0.68
C VAL A 132 14.97 27.46 2.05
N VAL A 133 14.18 28.13 2.88
CA VAL A 133 14.57 28.46 4.25
C VAL A 133 13.91 27.49 5.19
N VAL A 134 14.69 26.66 5.88
CA VAL A 134 14.20 25.67 6.83
C VAL A 134 14.49 26.15 8.24
N THR A 135 13.46 26.27 9.07
CA THR A 135 13.61 26.63 10.49
C THR A 135 13.59 25.35 11.32
N PHE A 136 14.72 25.01 11.94
CA PHE A 136 14.89 23.74 12.63
C PHE A 136 13.96 23.60 13.84
N VAL A 137 13.42 22.39 14.05
CA VAL A 137 12.72 22.04 15.31
C VAL A 137 13.70 22.04 16.48
N ALA A 138 14.88 21.46 16.25
CA ALA A 138 15.99 21.42 17.19
C ALA A 138 17.22 22.09 16.55
N PRO A 139 17.47 23.38 16.83
CA PRO A 139 18.62 24.12 16.31
C PRO A 139 19.96 23.48 16.71
N PRO A 140 20.84 23.11 15.76
CA PRO A 140 22.14 22.52 16.09
C PRO A 140 23.02 23.53 16.85
N ALA A 141 23.53 23.11 18.01
CA ALA A 141 24.55 23.83 18.77
C ALA A 141 25.93 23.73 18.10
N PRO A 142 26.93 24.51 18.54
CA PRO A 142 28.31 24.38 18.06
C PRO A 142 28.80 22.93 18.14
N GLY A 143 29.31 22.40 17.02
CA GLY A 143 29.77 21.03 16.86
C GLY A 143 28.67 19.98 16.62
N GLU A 144 27.39 20.34 16.77
CA GLU A 144 26.28 19.42 16.52
C GLU A 144 25.95 19.32 15.03
N ARG A 145 25.26 18.23 14.68
CA ARG A 145 24.85 17.92 13.31
C ARG A 145 23.35 17.82 13.18
N ALA A 146 22.84 18.33 12.06
CA ALA A 146 21.47 18.22 11.63
C ALA A 146 21.40 17.44 10.32
N GLN A 147 20.43 16.51 10.24
CA GLN A 147 20.11 15.82 8.99
C GLN A 147 18.92 16.49 8.34
N LEU A 148 19.02 16.73 7.03
CA LEU A 148 17.97 17.32 6.24
C LEU A 148 17.90 16.65 4.87
N LYS A 149 16.71 16.35 4.40
CA LYS A 149 16.41 15.79 3.09
C LYS A 149 15.46 16.72 2.37
N VAL A 150 15.82 17.11 1.16
CA VAL A 150 14.99 17.98 0.32
C VAL A 150 14.70 17.24 -0.99
N THR A 151 13.43 17.00 -1.27
CA THR A 151 12.98 16.40 -2.53
C THR A 151 12.32 17.48 -3.38
N TYR A 152 12.75 17.62 -4.62
CA TYR A 152 12.25 18.65 -5.54
C TYR A 152 12.26 18.17 -6.98
N ARG A 153 11.49 18.85 -7.84
CA ARG A 153 11.50 18.66 -9.29
C ARG A 153 12.19 19.82 -9.98
N VAL A 154 12.98 19.50 -10.98
CA VAL A 154 13.62 20.49 -11.87
C VAL A 154 13.25 20.19 -13.32
N PRO A 155 13.00 21.23 -14.15
CA PRO A 155 12.81 21.03 -15.58
C PRO A 155 14.12 20.56 -16.23
N LEU A 156 14.00 19.69 -17.22
CA LEU A 156 15.09 19.34 -18.11
C LEU A 156 15.15 20.38 -19.24
N LEU A 157 16.31 21.00 -19.42
CA LEU A 157 16.50 21.98 -20.50
C LEU A 157 17.00 21.27 -21.73
N ARG A 158 16.26 21.36 -22.84
CA ARG A 158 16.68 20.78 -24.11
C ARG A 158 17.45 21.83 -24.92
N VAL A 159 18.64 21.46 -25.35
CA VAL A 159 19.45 22.22 -26.31
C VAL A 159 19.76 21.27 -27.46
N ASP A 160 19.14 21.52 -28.62
CA ASP A 160 19.19 20.63 -29.79
C ASP A 160 18.74 19.18 -29.52
N SER A 161 19.70 18.25 -29.46
CA SER A 161 19.49 16.82 -29.18
C SER A 161 19.89 16.40 -27.77
N GLU A 162 20.43 17.34 -26.98
CA GLU A 162 20.96 17.08 -25.65
C GLU A 162 20.05 17.68 -24.58
N TYR A 163 20.07 17.06 -23.40
CA TYR A 163 19.34 17.51 -22.22
C TYR A 163 20.35 17.94 -21.15
N SER A 164 20.14 19.13 -20.60
CA SER A 164 20.89 19.63 -19.47
C SER A 164 20.07 19.47 -18.18
N VAL A 165 20.73 18.94 -17.15
CA VAL A 165 20.17 18.76 -15.81
C VAL A 165 21.13 19.35 -14.77
N SER A 166 20.60 20.16 -13.86
CA SER A 166 21.37 20.79 -12.77
C SER A 166 21.70 19.80 -11.63
N ALA A 167 22.29 18.66 -11.96
CA ALA A 167 22.61 17.60 -11.01
C ALA A 167 23.78 17.94 -10.08
N LEU A 168 24.66 18.89 -10.42
CA LEU A 168 25.79 19.30 -9.58
C LEU A 168 25.58 20.67 -8.93
N TRP A 169 24.34 21.16 -8.92
CA TRP A 169 23.98 22.45 -8.34
C TRP A 169 24.42 22.62 -6.88
N ASN A 170 25.06 23.74 -6.59
CA ASN A 170 25.51 24.09 -5.26
C ASN A 170 24.33 24.53 -4.36
N PRO A 171 24.16 23.92 -3.17
CA PRO A 171 23.10 24.27 -2.22
C PRO A 171 23.24 25.65 -1.56
N GLY A 172 24.23 26.47 -1.92
CA GLY A 172 24.51 27.75 -1.29
C GLY A 172 25.25 27.64 0.05
N LEU A 173 25.80 26.47 0.35
CA LEU A 173 26.58 26.16 1.55
C LEU A 173 27.89 25.49 1.13
N VAL A 174 28.92 25.61 1.97
CA VAL A 174 30.19 24.91 1.74
C VAL A 174 29.95 23.40 1.88
N VAL A 175 30.22 22.64 0.83
CA VAL A 175 30.10 21.18 0.80
C VAL A 175 31.49 20.55 0.90
N LEU A 176 31.77 19.83 1.97
CA LEU A 176 33.07 19.21 2.21
C LEU A 176 33.25 17.89 1.46
N ASN A 177 32.18 17.09 1.38
CA ASN A 177 32.12 15.87 0.58
C ASN A 177 30.73 15.74 -0.02
N GLY A 178 30.65 15.59 -1.35
CA GLY A 178 29.37 15.35 -2.00
C GLY A 178 29.46 14.30 -3.10
N THR A 179 28.37 13.56 -3.25
CA THR A 179 28.19 12.57 -4.32
C THR A 179 26.84 12.81 -4.97
N ALA A 180 26.81 12.75 -6.30
CA ALA A 180 25.58 12.86 -7.07
C ALA A 180 25.45 11.61 -7.97
N GLU A 181 24.32 10.94 -7.87
CA GLU A 181 23.96 9.81 -8.73
C GLU A 181 22.82 10.21 -9.65
N VAL A 182 23.09 10.21 -10.96
CA VAL A 182 22.08 10.47 -11.99
C VAL A 182 21.61 9.14 -12.54
N ARG A 183 20.32 8.85 -12.37
CA ARG A 183 19.66 7.60 -12.73
C ARG A 183 18.71 7.86 -13.89
N VAL A 184 19.03 7.33 -15.06
CA VAL A 184 18.22 7.47 -16.27
C VAL A 184 17.51 6.15 -16.55
N LEU A 185 16.20 6.18 -16.73
CA LEU A 185 15.41 5.02 -17.11
C LEU A 185 15.60 4.71 -18.60
N GLY A 186 16.45 3.74 -18.93
CA GLY A 186 16.85 3.45 -20.31
C GLY A 186 18.35 3.69 -20.54
N GLU A 187 18.70 4.38 -21.62
CA GLU A 187 20.08 4.65 -22.01
C GLU A 187 20.39 6.14 -21.94
N ALA A 188 21.65 6.47 -21.63
CA ALA A 188 22.13 7.84 -21.63
C ALA A 188 23.62 7.89 -21.97
N ALA A 189 24.04 8.94 -22.67
CA ALA A 189 25.45 9.26 -22.84
C ALA A 189 25.76 10.58 -22.11
N PHE A 190 26.57 10.49 -21.06
CA PHE A 190 26.99 11.64 -20.26
C PHE A 190 28.16 12.33 -20.97
N LYS A 191 27.93 13.53 -21.50
CA LYS A 191 28.93 14.25 -22.30
C LYS A 191 29.87 15.06 -21.41
N ARG A 192 29.29 15.91 -20.54
CA ARG A 192 30.05 16.82 -19.66
C ARG A 192 29.29 17.11 -18.37
N PRO A 193 29.96 17.14 -17.20
CA PRO A 193 31.27 16.56 -16.95
C PRO A 193 31.26 15.02 -17.15
N ALA A 194 32.44 14.41 -17.29
CA ALA A 194 32.53 12.96 -17.36
C ALA A 194 32.24 12.35 -15.98
N PRO A 195 31.42 11.28 -15.88
CA PRO A 195 31.15 10.62 -14.61
C PRO A 195 32.37 9.86 -14.11
N GLU A 196 32.50 9.73 -12.79
CA GLU A 196 33.54 8.89 -12.16
C GLU A 196 33.30 7.41 -12.46
N ALA A 197 32.03 7.00 -12.49
CA ALA A 197 31.63 5.65 -12.81
C ALA A 197 30.25 5.63 -13.47
N THR A 198 30.06 4.67 -14.39
CA THR A 198 28.76 4.35 -14.96
C THR A 198 28.48 2.87 -14.78
N TYR A 199 27.26 2.53 -14.37
CA TYR A 199 26.84 1.15 -14.17
C TYR A 199 25.33 0.99 -14.41
N ARG A 200 24.90 -0.23 -14.73
CA ARG A 200 23.47 -0.56 -14.86
C ARG A 200 22.93 -1.08 -13.54
N ALA A 201 21.77 -0.57 -13.13
CA ALA A 201 21.04 -0.99 -11.94
C ALA A 201 19.58 -1.30 -12.32
N GLY A 202 19.32 -2.53 -12.76
CA GLY A 202 18.01 -2.92 -13.31
C GLY A 202 17.74 -2.21 -14.65
N GLU A 203 16.60 -1.53 -14.75
CA GLU A 203 16.20 -0.74 -15.94
C GLU A 203 16.91 0.62 -16.05
N TYR A 204 17.76 0.95 -15.07
CA TYR A 204 18.42 2.24 -14.99
C TYR A 204 19.87 2.17 -15.42
N LEU A 205 20.29 3.17 -16.20
CA LEU A 205 21.70 3.55 -16.30
C LEU A 205 22.00 4.59 -15.22
N VAL A 206 22.99 4.31 -14.37
CA VAL A 206 23.39 5.17 -13.26
C VAL A 206 24.78 5.72 -13.54
N ALA A 207 24.92 7.03 -13.46
CA ALA A 207 26.20 7.73 -13.48
C ALA A 207 26.47 8.36 -12.11
N ARG A 208 27.67 8.12 -11.58
CA ARG A 208 28.14 8.70 -10.32
C ARG A 208 29.10 9.85 -10.60
N PHE A 209 28.87 10.95 -9.91
CA PHE A 209 29.69 12.14 -9.94
C PHE A 209 30.10 12.50 -8.52
N ARG A 210 31.29 13.10 -8.38
CA ARG A 210 31.75 13.68 -7.13
C ARG A 210 31.57 15.19 -7.19
N VAL A 211 31.03 15.74 -6.10
CA VAL A 211 30.88 17.17 -5.91
C VAL A 211 32.11 17.62 -5.14
N LYS A 212 33.01 18.39 -5.77
CA LYS A 212 34.22 18.87 -5.10
C LYS A 212 33.93 20.14 -4.28
N PRO A 213 34.63 20.34 -3.16
CA PRO A 213 34.51 21.58 -2.36
C PRO A 213 34.90 22.84 -3.14
N GLU A 214 35.88 22.74 -4.03
CA GLU A 214 36.41 23.84 -4.84
C GLU A 214 35.47 24.23 -5.99
N GLU A 215 34.67 23.28 -6.49
CA GLU A 215 33.61 23.47 -7.48
C GLU A 215 32.32 24.00 -6.83
N SER A 216 32.26 24.06 -5.49
CA SER A 216 31.15 24.63 -4.72
C SER A 216 31.21 26.18 -4.64
N LEU A 217 31.69 26.82 -5.69
CA LEU A 217 31.48 28.25 -5.94
C LEU A 217 30.26 28.41 -6.88
N PRO A 218 29.58 29.57 -6.92
CA PRO A 218 28.39 29.74 -7.74
C PRO A 218 28.74 29.79 -9.24
N GLY A 219 28.99 28.63 -9.83
CA GLY A 219 29.03 28.39 -11.27
C GLY A 219 27.83 27.52 -11.70
N PRO A 220 27.39 27.61 -12.97
CA PRO A 220 26.32 26.75 -13.49
C PRO A 220 26.86 25.34 -13.77
N ASP A 221 27.12 24.57 -12.71
CA ASP A 221 27.54 23.17 -12.83
C ASP A 221 26.33 22.30 -13.21
N THR A 222 26.06 22.28 -14.51
CA THR A 222 25.03 21.47 -15.14
C THR A 222 25.66 20.24 -15.78
N VAL A 223 24.96 19.11 -15.71
CA VAL A 223 25.35 17.88 -16.39
C VAL A 223 24.60 17.83 -17.72
N VAL A 224 25.35 17.80 -18.81
CA VAL A 224 24.86 17.66 -20.18
C VAL A 224 24.83 16.19 -20.56
N VAL A 225 23.64 15.70 -20.91
CA VAL A 225 23.34 14.30 -21.12
C VAL A 225 22.51 14.12 -22.39
N GLU A 226 22.93 13.19 -23.24
CA GLU A 226 22.11 12.71 -24.35
C GLU A 226 21.22 11.57 -23.81
N LEU A 227 19.89 11.75 -23.83
CA LEU A 227 18.94 10.84 -23.19
C LEU A 227 18.22 9.97 -24.22
N ARG A 228 18.15 8.67 -23.96
CA ARG A 228 17.25 7.71 -24.62
C ARG A 228 16.42 7.02 -23.54
N VAL A 229 15.36 7.71 -23.12
CA VAL A 229 14.46 7.20 -22.08
C VAL A 229 13.60 6.08 -22.64
N ASN A 230 13.55 4.95 -21.93
CA ASN A 230 12.63 3.86 -22.24
C ASN A 230 11.19 4.28 -21.86
N THR A 231 10.48 4.85 -22.82
CA THR A 231 9.10 5.33 -22.66
C THR A 231 8.12 4.22 -22.33
N ALA A 232 8.31 3.01 -22.86
CA ALA A 232 7.48 1.85 -22.55
C ALA A 232 7.61 1.45 -21.07
N ALA A 233 8.83 1.41 -20.54
CA ALA A 233 9.07 1.14 -19.12
C ALA A 233 8.51 2.25 -18.22
N SER A 234 8.62 3.51 -18.65
CA SER A 234 8.06 4.67 -17.94
C SER A 234 6.53 4.60 -17.85
N LEU A 235 5.87 4.36 -18.99
CA LEU A 235 4.41 4.21 -19.08
C LEU A 235 3.91 3.00 -18.30
N TRP A 236 4.58 1.85 -18.40
CA TRP A 236 4.23 0.65 -17.64
C TRP A 236 4.27 0.91 -16.13
N ARG A 237 5.26 1.68 -15.65
CA ARG A 237 5.38 2.00 -14.23
C ARG A 237 4.25 2.92 -13.74
N GLN A 238 3.84 3.89 -14.56
CA GLN A 238 2.68 4.72 -14.26
C GLN A 238 1.38 3.91 -14.30
N ALA A 239 1.25 2.96 -15.23
CA ALA A 239 0.07 2.11 -15.39
C ALA A 239 -0.05 1.01 -14.34
N ARG A 240 1.07 0.50 -13.81
CA ARG A 240 1.13 -0.62 -12.85
C ARG A 240 0.15 -0.52 -11.68
N PRO A 241 0.03 0.60 -10.93
CA PRO A 241 -0.94 0.69 -9.83
C PRO A 241 -2.39 0.55 -10.32
N TYR A 242 -2.72 1.09 -11.50
CA TYR A 242 -4.06 0.97 -12.08
C TYR A 242 -4.37 -0.45 -12.55
N VAL A 243 -3.39 -1.13 -13.14
CA VAL A 243 -3.53 -2.55 -13.52
C VAL A 243 -3.75 -3.43 -12.28
N ILE A 244 -3.02 -3.18 -11.20
CA ILE A 244 -3.20 -3.90 -9.92
C ILE A 244 -4.60 -3.64 -9.35
N ALA A 245 -5.06 -2.39 -9.33
CA ALA A 245 -6.39 -2.04 -8.87
C ALA A 245 -7.50 -2.70 -9.71
N ALA A 246 -7.35 -2.71 -11.05
CA ALA A 246 -8.28 -3.37 -11.95
C ALA A 246 -8.32 -4.89 -11.72
N ALA A 247 -7.16 -5.53 -11.52
CA ALA A 247 -7.09 -6.95 -11.19
C ALA A 247 -7.77 -7.27 -9.84
N ALA A 248 -7.53 -6.44 -8.82
CA ALA A 248 -8.18 -6.58 -7.51
C ALA A 248 -9.71 -6.43 -7.62
N LEU A 249 -10.19 -5.45 -8.40
CA LEU A 249 -11.62 -5.25 -8.65
C LEU A 249 -12.24 -6.45 -9.38
N ALA A 250 -11.56 -7.00 -10.39
CA ALA A 250 -12.01 -8.18 -11.12
C ALA A 250 -12.14 -9.40 -10.20
N ILE A 251 -11.18 -9.60 -9.28
CA ILE A 251 -11.23 -10.66 -8.26
C ILE A 251 -12.41 -10.44 -7.32
N ALA A 252 -12.60 -9.21 -6.83
CA ALA A 252 -13.71 -8.85 -5.95
C ALA A 252 -15.06 -9.12 -6.61
N LEU A 253 -15.27 -8.67 -7.85
CA LEU A 253 -16.50 -8.90 -8.60
C LEU A 253 -16.75 -10.40 -8.87
N SER A 254 -15.71 -11.14 -9.25
CA SER A 254 -15.79 -12.58 -9.49
C SER A 254 -16.16 -13.35 -8.21
N SER A 255 -15.57 -12.98 -7.08
CA SER A 255 -15.87 -13.58 -5.77
C SER A 255 -17.30 -13.27 -5.32
N GLY A 256 -17.77 -12.03 -5.51
CA GLY A 256 -19.14 -11.63 -5.21
C GLY A 256 -20.17 -12.38 -6.05
N PHE A 257 -19.89 -12.58 -7.35
CA PHE A 257 -20.74 -13.37 -8.24
C PHE A 257 -20.82 -14.85 -7.81
N LEU A 258 -19.68 -15.46 -7.45
CA LEU A 258 -19.62 -16.84 -6.97
C LEU A 258 -20.43 -17.03 -5.68
N VAL A 259 -20.29 -16.12 -4.71
CA VAL A 259 -21.05 -16.18 -3.45
C VAL A 259 -22.55 -16.07 -3.71
N ARG A 260 -22.98 -15.11 -4.55
CA ARG A 260 -24.40 -14.95 -4.92
C ARG A 260 -24.96 -16.21 -5.59
N SER A 261 -24.21 -16.81 -6.52
CA SER A 261 -24.64 -18.03 -7.22
C SER A 261 -24.82 -19.23 -6.28
N ARG A 262 -23.99 -19.36 -5.23
CA ARG A 262 -24.09 -20.42 -4.21
C ARG A 262 -25.27 -20.18 -3.26
N LEU A 263 -25.51 -18.94 -2.84
CA LEU A 263 -26.62 -18.60 -1.95
C LEU A 263 -27.98 -18.83 -2.62
N VAL A 264 -28.14 -18.45 -3.89
CA VAL A 264 -29.38 -18.67 -4.65
C VAL A 264 -29.68 -20.17 -4.81
N ARG A 265 -28.66 -20.99 -5.09
CA ARG A 265 -28.82 -22.46 -5.16
C ARG A 265 -29.09 -23.11 -3.79
N GLY A 266 -28.54 -22.56 -2.71
CA GLY A 266 -28.77 -23.05 -1.35
C GLY A 266 -30.17 -22.73 -0.82
N ALA A 267 -30.69 -21.53 -1.09
CA ALA A 267 -32.03 -21.12 -0.67
C ALA A 267 -33.14 -21.93 -1.34
N ALA A 268 -33.00 -22.25 -2.63
CA ALA A 268 -33.96 -23.07 -3.37
C ALA A 268 -34.05 -24.52 -2.84
N ARG A 269 -32.98 -25.05 -2.23
CA ARG A 269 -32.95 -26.40 -1.64
C ARG A 269 -33.59 -26.46 -0.26
N ARG A 270 -33.46 -25.41 0.56
CA ARG A 270 -34.05 -25.38 1.92
C ARG A 270 -35.58 -25.17 1.91
N GLY A 271 -36.12 -24.49 0.90
CA GLY A 271 -37.57 -24.24 0.83
C GLY A 271 -38.44 -25.48 0.58
N ARG A 272 -37.89 -26.55 -0.01
CA ARG A 272 -38.66 -27.77 -0.40
C ARG A 272 -38.60 -28.92 0.61
N ALA A 273 -37.67 -28.90 1.56
CA ALA A 273 -37.56 -29.91 2.62
C ALA A 273 -38.77 -29.93 3.59
N PRO A 274 -39.26 -28.80 4.11
CA PRO A 274 -40.40 -28.81 5.03
C PRO A 274 -41.73 -29.17 4.35
N GLU A 275 -41.87 -28.88 3.05
CA GLU A 275 -43.01 -29.30 2.25
C GLU A 275 -43.05 -30.84 2.09
N LEU A 276 -41.89 -31.46 1.83
CA LEU A 276 -41.78 -32.91 1.76
C LEU A 276 -42.07 -33.59 3.10
N ALA A 277 -41.53 -33.07 4.20
CA ALA A 277 -41.77 -33.59 5.55
C ALA A 277 -43.28 -33.56 5.91
N ARG A 278 -43.99 -32.50 5.53
CA ARG A 278 -45.44 -32.40 5.71
C ARG A 278 -46.19 -33.46 4.89
N LEU A 279 -45.84 -33.63 3.62
CA LEU A 279 -46.47 -34.64 2.74
C LEU A 279 -46.24 -36.07 3.26
N MET A 280 -45.05 -36.36 3.80
CA MET A 280 -44.73 -37.66 4.41
C MET A 280 -45.55 -37.91 5.67
N ALA A 281 -45.70 -36.90 6.54
CA ALA A 281 -46.54 -37.00 7.74
C ALA A 281 -48.03 -37.25 7.41
N GLU A 282 -48.59 -36.50 6.44
CA GLU A 282 -49.96 -36.70 5.96
C GLU A 282 -50.16 -38.09 5.32
N TYR A 283 -49.10 -38.68 4.76
CA TYR A 283 -49.11 -40.04 4.21
C TYR A 283 -49.15 -41.10 5.32
N VAL A 284 -48.34 -40.93 6.37
CA VAL A 284 -48.32 -41.81 7.55
C VAL A 284 -49.66 -41.82 8.26
N GLU A 285 -50.27 -40.65 8.48
CA GLU A 285 -51.61 -40.54 9.06
C GLU A 285 -52.64 -41.34 8.27
N SER A 286 -52.59 -41.28 6.94
CA SER A 286 -53.49 -42.07 6.08
C SER A 286 -53.25 -43.59 6.13
N LEU A 287 -52.04 -44.03 6.52
CA LEU A 287 -51.76 -45.45 6.78
C LEU A 287 -52.30 -45.89 8.14
N GLU A 288 -52.22 -45.02 9.15
CA GLU A 288 -52.80 -45.26 10.48
C GLU A 288 -54.34 -45.36 10.42
N GLU A 289 -54.99 -44.47 9.66
CA GLU A 289 -56.43 -44.54 9.38
C GLU A 289 -56.84 -45.89 8.77
N GLU A 290 -56.05 -46.43 7.83
CA GLU A 290 -56.32 -47.73 7.22
C GLU A 290 -56.09 -48.88 8.20
N ARG A 291 -55.02 -48.82 9.01
CA ARG A 291 -54.75 -49.80 10.08
C ARG A 291 -55.94 -49.87 11.03
N ASP A 292 -56.42 -48.73 11.50
CA ASP A 292 -57.50 -48.64 12.48
C ASP A 292 -58.82 -49.15 11.91
N ALA A 293 -59.15 -48.77 10.67
CA ALA A 293 -60.32 -49.31 9.98
C ALA A 293 -60.26 -50.84 9.82
N ARG A 294 -59.07 -51.42 9.60
CA ARG A 294 -58.89 -52.88 9.49
C ARG A 294 -59.04 -53.59 10.83
N LEU A 295 -58.54 -53.00 11.92
CA LEU A 295 -58.70 -53.52 13.27
C LEU A 295 -60.15 -53.42 13.76
N GLU A 296 -60.83 -52.32 13.48
CA GLU A 296 -62.25 -52.13 13.80
C GLU A 296 -63.12 -53.16 13.08
N LEU A 297 -62.81 -53.48 11.82
CA LEU A 297 -63.50 -54.55 11.09
C LEU A 297 -63.23 -55.93 11.71
N ALA A 298 -61.98 -56.23 12.04
CA ALA A 298 -61.59 -57.50 12.66
C ALA A 298 -62.28 -57.71 14.02
N ARG A 299 -62.46 -56.62 14.77
CA ARG A 299 -63.18 -56.59 16.06
C ARG A 299 -64.70 -56.50 15.94
N GLY A 300 -65.23 -56.48 14.71
CA GLY A 300 -66.68 -56.40 14.45
C GLY A 300 -67.33 -55.06 14.81
N ARG A 301 -66.54 -53.99 15.03
CA ARG A 301 -67.04 -52.66 15.46
C ARG A 301 -67.65 -51.84 14.33
N ILE A 302 -67.29 -52.15 13.07
CA ILE A 302 -67.77 -51.44 11.89
C ILE A 302 -68.32 -52.41 10.84
N SER A 303 -69.28 -51.93 10.03
CA SER A 303 -69.83 -52.71 8.92
C SER A 303 -68.85 -52.79 7.75
N ARG A 304 -69.00 -53.84 6.92
CA ARG A 304 -68.20 -54.03 5.69
C ARG A 304 -68.33 -52.88 4.69
N GLY A 305 -69.43 -52.13 4.71
CA GLY A 305 -69.66 -50.96 3.85
C GLY A 305 -68.83 -49.75 4.28
N VAL A 306 -68.86 -49.43 5.58
CA VAL A 306 -68.07 -48.33 6.17
C VAL A 306 -66.57 -48.59 6.03
N TYR A 307 -66.14 -49.83 6.25
CA TYR A 307 -64.77 -50.27 6.00
C TYR A 307 -64.32 -49.99 4.56
N ARG A 308 -65.11 -50.46 3.56
CA ARG A 308 -64.76 -50.30 2.14
C ARG A 308 -64.59 -48.84 1.77
N HIS A 309 -65.51 -47.98 2.23
CA HIS A 309 -65.44 -46.54 1.98
C HIS A 309 -64.17 -45.91 2.58
N ARG A 310 -63.86 -46.17 3.87
CA ARG A 310 -62.66 -45.62 4.53
C ARG A 310 -61.37 -46.04 3.81
N VAL A 311 -61.24 -47.33 3.48
CA VAL A 311 -60.05 -47.84 2.77
C VAL A 311 -59.92 -47.24 1.37
N GLU A 312 -61.03 -47.04 0.66
CA GLU A 312 -61.03 -46.44 -0.67
C GLU A 312 -60.60 -44.97 -0.63
N VAL A 313 -61.13 -44.19 0.31
CA VAL A 313 -60.76 -42.79 0.53
C VAL A 313 -59.26 -42.66 0.86
N SER A 314 -58.75 -43.45 1.82
CA SER A 314 -57.32 -43.44 2.17
C SER A 314 -56.44 -43.92 1.00
N ARG A 315 -56.92 -44.85 0.16
CA ARG A 315 -56.18 -45.28 -1.05
C ARG A 315 -56.07 -44.18 -2.09
N VAL A 316 -57.13 -43.40 -2.32
CA VAL A 316 -57.10 -42.28 -3.26
C VAL A 316 -56.23 -41.14 -2.74
N LYS A 317 -56.36 -40.79 -1.44
CA LYS A 317 -55.52 -39.77 -0.76
C LYS A 317 -54.03 -40.10 -0.90
N ARG A 318 -53.63 -41.34 -0.63
CA ARG A 318 -52.24 -41.79 -0.76
C ARG A 318 -51.69 -41.77 -2.18
N ARG A 319 -52.49 -42.11 -3.20
CA ARG A 319 -52.02 -41.99 -4.60
C ARG A 319 -51.68 -40.55 -4.97
N LYS A 320 -52.46 -39.57 -4.48
CA LYS A 320 -52.18 -38.15 -4.68
C LYS A 320 -50.93 -37.71 -3.91
N LEU A 321 -50.85 -38.05 -2.61
CA LEU A 321 -49.70 -37.72 -1.76
C LEU A 321 -48.40 -38.32 -2.28
N ARG A 322 -48.41 -39.56 -2.79
CA ARG A 322 -47.21 -40.19 -3.36
C ARG A 322 -46.67 -39.44 -4.58
N ARG A 323 -47.55 -39.01 -5.49
CA ARG A 323 -47.13 -38.21 -6.66
C ARG A 323 -46.56 -36.85 -6.22
N ALA A 324 -47.20 -36.20 -5.25
CA ALA A 324 -46.71 -34.94 -4.69
C ALA A 324 -45.34 -35.10 -4.00
N MET A 325 -45.11 -36.19 -3.27
CA MET A 325 -43.80 -36.51 -2.67
C MET A 325 -42.73 -36.76 -3.72
N GLU A 326 -43.04 -37.51 -4.79
CA GLU A 326 -42.11 -37.75 -5.90
C GLU A 326 -41.76 -36.43 -6.65
N GLU A 327 -42.73 -35.53 -6.82
CA GLU A 327 -42.52 -34.21 -7.43
C GLU A 327 -41.73 -33.25 -6.54
N ALA A 328 -42.05 -33.18 -5.24
CA ALA A 328 -41.32 -32.39 -4.26
C ALA A 328 -39.88 -32.89 -4.07
N GLY A 329 -39.68 -34.21 -4.18
CA GLY A 329 -38.37 -34.86 -4.14
C GLY A 329 -37.49 -34.58 -5.37
N ARG A 330 -38.05 -34.17 -6.52
CA ARG A 330 -37.26 -33.87 -7.73
C ARG A 330 -36.42 -32.61 -7.54
N GLY A 331 -35.10 -32.79 -7.60
CA GLY A 331 -34.11 -31.71 -7.50
C GLY A 331 -33.55 -31.46 -6.09
N LEU A 332 -33.95 -32.28 -5.10
CA LEU A 332 -33.35 -32.29 -3.77
C LEU A 332 -32.03 -33.10 -3.75
N GLY A 333 -31.23 -32.89 -2.70
CA GLY A 333 -29.92 -33.54 -2.53
C GLY A 333 -30.00 -35.07 -2.39
N ALA A 334 -28.86 -35.74 -2.54
CA ALA A 334 -28.77 -37.20 -2.47
C ALA A 334 -29.31 -37.79 -1.15
N ASP A 335 -29.12 -37.08 -0.04
CA ASP A 335 -29.55 -37.52 1.29
C ASP A 335 -31.09 -37.56 1.42
N VAL A 336 -31.78 -36.55 0.88
CA VAL A 336 -33.25 -36.50 0.90
C VAL A 336 -33.85 -37.56 -0.02
N ARG A 337 -33.20 -37.82 -1.16
CA ARG A 337 -33.62 -38.89 -2.07
C ARG A 337 -33.49 -40.27 -1.42
N LYS A 338 -32.41 -40.49 -0.66
CA LYS A 338 -32.22 -41.72 0.11
C LYS A 338 -33.30 -41.92 1.18
N ALA A 339 -33.67 -40.87 1.90
CA ALA A 339 -34.78 -40.90 2.86
C ALA A 339 -36.13 -41.20 2.19
N LEU A 340 -36.39 -40.63 1.01
CA LEU A 340 -37.59 -40.90 0.21
C LEU A 340 -37.66 -42.36 -0.26
N ASP A 341 -36.54 -42.90 -0.75
CA ASP A 341 -36.45 -44.29 -1.21
C ASP A 341 -36.65 -45.28 -0.05
N GLU A 342 -36.09 -44.98 1.13
CA GLU A 342 -36.29 -45.75 2.35
C GLU A 342 -37.76 -45.71 2.81
N PHE A 343 -38.39 -44.54 2.78
CA PHE A 343 -39.81 -44.38 3.09
C PHE A 343 -40.70 -45.22 2.16
N PHE A 344 -40.43 -45.24 0.85
CA PHE A 344 -41.17 -46.08 -0.09
C PHE A 344 -40.90 -47.58 0.06
N LYS A 345 -39.70 -47.96 0.51
CA LYS A 345 -39.40 -49.34 0.85
C LYS A 345 -40.24 -49.82 2.04
N LEU A 346 -40.30 -49.02 3.12
CA LEU A 346 -41.14 -49.29 4.29
C LEU A 346 -42.63 -49.32 3.91
N GLU A 347 -43.08 -48.41 3.04
CA GLU A 347 -44.45 -48.43 2.48
C GLU A 347 -44.77 -49.77 1.80
N GLY A 348 -43.84 -50.27 0.98
CA GLY A 348 -43.98 -51.53 0.27
C GLY A 348 -44.12 -52.73 1.21
N GLU A 349 -43.35 -52.75 2.30
CA GLU A 349 -43.42 -53.77 3.35
C GLU A 349 -44.74 -53.68 4.12
N LEU A 350 -45.14 -52.48 4.52
CA LEU A 350 -46.37 -52.21 5.27
C LEU A 350 -47.62 -52.64 4.48
N ARG A 351 -47.68 -52.35 3.17
CA ARG A 351 -48.79 -52.77 2.29
C ARG A 351 -48.98 -54.28 2.20
N ARG A 352 -47.91 -55.07 2.38
CA ARG A 352 -47.99 -56.53 2.39
C ARG A 352 -48.53 -57.07 3.71
N LEU A 353 -48.33 -56.34 4.81
CA LEU A 353 -48.74 -56.72 6.16
C LEU A 353 -50.15 -56.24 6.53
N LEU A 354 -50.57 -55.06 6.08
CA LEU A 354 -51.90 -54.49 6.37
C LEU A 354 -53.08 -55.46 6.05
N PRO A 355 -53.10 -56.24 4.95
CA PRO A 355 -54.08 -57.30 4.67
C PRO A 355 -54.21 -58.41 5.70
N ARG A 356 -53.18 -58.62 6.53
CA ARG A 356 -53.18 -59.68 7.53
C ARG A 356 -53.93 -59.27 8.80
N LEU A 357 -54.05 -57.95 9.07
CA LEU A 357 -54.77 -57.41 10.24
C LEU A 357 -56.27 -57.71 10.25
N SER A 358 -56.89 -57.88 9.07
CA SER A 358 -58.33 -58.17 8.96
C SER A 358 -58.67 -59.67 9.05
N ARG A 359 -57.69 -60.53 9.37
CA ARG A 359 -57.87 -61.99 9.52
C ARG A 359 -57.90 -62.37 11.00
N ALA A 360 -58.40 -63.57 11.32
CA ALA A 360 -58.56 -64.07 12.69
C ALA A 360 -57.26 -64.14 13.55
N ARG A 361 -56.07 -63.99 12.94
CA ARG A 361 -54.76 -63.85 13.62
C ARG A 361 -54.13 -62.46 13.42
N GLY A 362 -54.94 -61.43 13.20
CA GLY A 362 -54.46 -60.08 12.90
C GLY A 362 -53.59 -59.46 14.00
N GLU A 363 -53.75 -59.90 15.25
CA GLU A 363 -52.98 -59.39 16.39
C GLU A 363 -51.49 -59.74 16.33
N GLU A 364 -51.11 -60.86 15.69
CA GLU A 364 -49.70 -61.25 15.50
C GLU A 364 -48.93 -60.30 14.58
N ALA A 365 -49.63 -59.65 13.63
CA ALA A 365 -49.02 -58.73 12.66
C ALA A 365 -49.00 -57.27 13.14
N LEU A 366 -49.73 -56.95 14.22
CA LEU A 366 -49.91 -55.58 14.73
C LEU A 366 -48.61 -54.95 15.25
N PRO A 367 -47.76 -55.64 16.05
CA PRO A 367 -46.50 -55.06 16.53
C PRO A 367 -45.58 -54.63 15.39
N ARG A 368 -45.48 -55.46 14.34
CA ARG A 368 -44.65 -55.18 13.18
C ARG A 368 -45.20 -54.05 12.32
N VAL A 369 -46.53 -53.92 12.23
CA VAL A 369 -47.17 -52.79 11.54
C VAL A 369 -46.91 -51.48 12.26
N ASN A 370 -46.99 -51.45 13.59
CA ASN A 370 -46.70 -50.25 14.38
C ASN A 370 -45.22 -49.87 14.26
N GLU A 371 -44.29 -50.83 14.37
CA GLU A 371 -42.86 -50.57 14.19
C GLU A 371 -42.53 -49.93 12.83
N LEU A 372 -43.19 -50.36 11.74
CA LEU A 372 -42.99 -49.79 10.41
C LEU A 372 -43.56 -48.38 10.29
N ILE A 373 -44.72 -48.11 10.92
CA ILE A 373 -45.35 -46.79 10.95
C ILE A 373 -44.49 -45.80 11.75
N ASP A 374 -43.97 -46.22 12.90
CA ASP A 374 -43.10 -45.40 13.75
C ASP A 374 -41.80 -45.03 13.01
N LYS A 375 -41.16 -46.00 12.33
CA LYS A 375 -39.98 -45.74 11.48
C LYS A 375 -40.29 -44.77 10.33
N MET A 376 -41.46 -44.88 9.70
CA MET A 376 -41.86 -43.93 8.66
C MET A 376 -42.11 -42.53 9.23
N ARG A 377 -42.59 -42.41 10.46
CA ARG A 377 -42.76 -41.14 11.18
C ARG A 377 -41.41 -40.51 11.53
N GLU A 378 -40.46 -41.29 12.04
CA GLU A 378 -39.09 -40.82 12.33
C GLU A 378 -38.40 -40.24 11.09
N ILE A 379 -38.55 -40.89 9.92
CA ILE A 379 -38.01 -40.37 8.65
C ILE A 379 -38.67 -39.05 8.26
N ALA A 380 -39.99 -38.92 8.47
CA ALA A 380 -40.71 -37.68 8.16
C ALA A 380 -40.31 -36.53 9.11
N GLU A 381 -40.06 -36.82 10.38
CA GLU A 381 -39.61 -35.85 11.38
C GLU A 381 -38.16 -35.43 11.17
N GLY A 382 -37.28 -36.36 10.76
CA GLY A 382 -35.87 -36.06 10.46
C GLY A 382 -35.65 -35.13 9.26
N LEU A 383 -36.71 -34.81 8.51
CA LEU A 383 -36.69 -33.88 7.37
C LEU A 383 -37.30 -32.50 7.70
N ARG A 384 -37.89 -32.32 8.90
CA ARG A 384 -38.32 -31.01 9.43
C ARG A 384 -37.11 -30.24 9.95
#